data_AF-A0A6I2XAY5-F1
#
_entry.id   AF-A0A6I2XAY5-F1
#
_cell.length_a   1.000
_cell.length_b   1.000
_cell.length_c   1.000
_cell.angle_alpha   90.00
_cell.angle_beta   90.00
_cell.angle_gamma   90.00
#
_symmetry.space_group_name_H-M   'P 1'
#
loop_
_entity.id
_entity.type
_entity.pdbx_description
1 polymer ?
#
loop_
_entity_poly.entity_id
_entity_poly.type
_entity_poly.pdbx_seq_one_letter_code
_entity_poly.pdbx_strand_id
1 'polypeptide(L)'
;MRHTRLYLALTLLVSLVGVPGVVYANSQLPCTISGTASSDRINGTPGDDIVCAGSGNDTVNGLGGNDVVYGGPGTDRLFGGAGSDVLIDESGNDILDGGAGDDELSGGLGNDILSGGLGNDEISGDAGGDRLTGGLGDDELSGGPGNDAVLGDGGADIIQGDGGIDSIQGGAGNDLINGGLDRDSIRAGSGLNSCLGDVADILLDTCTFDNSAPEIGVQAAVVKSFQAGTTIILNWSASDASGVDKSWGSIGGPPGWITNWCGFAIEAQRISGNEKNGVYQIECTVPENAVNETYSLFVSASDLLGNSTSISPQISFTISGGSSDNKAPEVIEINLDSSAKPGGDFSLIVSASDETGVASVYGWIMKDGGGFASYPDIGLYADALGPAQLITGTGKAGTYKQTLRFSEKAPTGSYTLWLSVVDDSGNRSFAQTEAKITVTN
;
A
#
# COMPACT_ATOMS: atom_id res chain seq x y z
N MET A 1 46.09 38.67 -21.91
CA MET A 1 46.13 37.64 -20.84
C MET A 1 45.07 38.03 -19.82
N ARG A 2 43.94 37.36 -19.59
CA ARG A 2 43.31 36.11 -20.04
C ARG A 2 41.83 36.40 -20.34
N HIS A 3 41.28 35.70 -21.33
CA HIS A 3 39.87 35.72 -21.71
C HIS A 3 39.03 34.83 -20.79
N THR A 4 37.81 35.29 -20.52
CA THR A 4 36.62 34.55 -20.08
C THR A 4 36.34 33.32 -20.94
N ARG A 5 36.00 32.18 -20.32
CA ARG A 5 35.23 31.09 -20.96
C ARG A 5 34.28 30.43 -19.95
N LEU A 6 33.00 30.70 -20.20
CA LEU A 6 31.80 29.95 -19.87
C LEU A 6 31.89 28.56 -20.53
N TYR A 7 31.52 27.48 -19.84
CA TYR A 7 31.06 26.24 -20.49
C TYR A 7 29.80 25.72 -19.79
N LEU A 8 28.86 25.37 -20.65
CA LEU A 8 27.47 25.02 -20.44
C LEU A 8 27.34 23.50 -20.69
N ALA A 9 26.56 22.83 -19.85
CA ALA A 9 25.80 21.57 -20.04
C ALA A 9 26.42 20.38 -20.80
N LEU A 10 26.47 19.23 -20.14
CA LEU A 10 25.98 17.99 -20.74
C LEU A 10 25.28 17.14 -19.67
N THR A 11 23.97 17.33 -19.58
CA THR A 11 23.02 16.32 -19.11
C THR A 11 23.17 15.07 -19.96
N LEU A 12 23.53 13.95 -19.36
CA LEU A 12 23.30 12.63 -19.95
C LEU A 12 22.29 11.91 -19.07
N LEU A 13 21.01 12.00 -19.47
CA LEU A 13 20.05 10.95 -19.20
C LEU A 13 20.60 9.68 -19.86
N VAL A 14 20.86 8.65 -19.08
CA VAL A 14 20.70 7.27 -19.55
C VAL A 14 19.64 6.65 -18.65
N SER A 15 18.42 6.70 -19.16
CA SER A 15 17.37 5.74 -18.84
C SER A 15 17.90 4.34 -19.15
N LEU A 16 18.15 3.53 -18.13
CA LEU A 16 18.22 2.10 -18.28
C LEU A 16 17.05 1.49 -17.50
N VAL A 17 16.23 0.78 -18.26
CA VAL A 17 15.09 0.00 -17.79
C VAL A 17 15.61 -1.03 -16.79
N GLY A 18 15.21 -0.90 -15.53
CA GLY A 18 15.54 -1.84 -14.47
C GLY A 18 14.93 -3.21 -14.76
N VAL A 19 15.81 -4.20 -14.92
CA VAL A 19 15.50 -5.61 -14.70
C VAL A 19 15.81 -5.86 -13.22
N PRO A 20 14.96 -6.54 -12.43
CA PRO A 20 15.29 -6.85 -11.05
C PRO A 20 16.40 -7.91 -10.99
N GLY A 21 17.37 -7.74 -10.10
CA GLY A 21 18.22 -8.84 -9.62
C GLY A 21 19.67 -8.93 -10.14
N VAL A 22 20.34 -7.83 -10.49
CA VAL A 22 21.81 -7.82 -10.60
C VAL A 22 22.36 -6.43 -10.24
N VAL A 23 22.96 -6.29 -9.06
CA VAL A 23 23.90 -5.20 -8.79
C VAL A 23 25.12 -5.45 -9.67
N TYR A 24 25.20 -4.75 -10.80
CA TYR A 24 26.47 -4.67 -11.52
C TYR A 24 27.38 -3.78 -10.68
N ALA A 25 28.38 -4.38 -10.04
CA ALA A 25 29.53 -3.67 -9.51
C ALA A 25 30.05 -2.71 -10.59
N ASN A 26 29.70 -1.43 -10.47
CA ASN A 26 30.21 -0.42 -11.37
C ASN A 26 31.67 -0.19 -11.00
N SER A 27 32.56 -0.78 -11.80
CA SER A 27 34.02 -0.61 -11.78
C SER A 27 34.53 0.84 -11.96
N GLN A 28 34.03 1.82 -11.21
CA GLN A 28 34.28 3.25 -11.49
C GLN A 28 34.47 4.17 -10.27
N LEU A 29 34.88 3.68 -9.10
CA LEU A 29 35.59 4.51 -8.12
C LEU A 29 36.86 3.78 -7.61
N PRO A 30 38.04 4.42 -7.64
CA PRO A 30 39.25 3.80 -7.09
C PRO A 30 39.12 3.71 -5.57
N CYS A 31 39.47 2.54 -5.01
CA CYS A 31 39.56 2.35 -3.56
C CYS A 31 40.46 3.45 -2.97
N THR A 32 39.95 4.15 -1.96
CA THR A 32 40.73 5.12 -1.17
C THR A 32 41.65 4.41 -0.19
N ILE A 33 41.23 3.23 0.28
CA ILE A 33 41.97 2.35 1.18
C ILE A 33 41.91 0.94 0.59
N SER A 34 43.04 0.26 0.54
CA SER A 34 43.13 -1.12 0.02
C SER A 34 43.89 -2.00 0.99
N GLY A 35 43.34 -3.17 1.28
CA GLY A 35 44.04 -4.26 1.92
C GLY A 35 44.84 -5.08 0.92
N THR A 36 45.14 -6.32 1.31
CA THR A 36 46.00 -7.26 0.62
C THR A 36 45.23 -8.54 0.30
N ALA A 37 45.94 -9.62 -0.06
CA ALA A 37 45.33 -10.95 -0.22
C ALA A 37 45.50 -11.80 1.05
N SER A 38 45.73 -11.16 2.19
CA SER A 38 45.91 -11.77 3.51
C SER A 38 44.98 -11.08 4.48
N SER A 39 44.69 -11.73 5.62
CA SER A 39 43.89 -11.12 6.69
C SER A 39 44.42 -9.76 7.13
N ASP A 40 43.61 -8.74 6.90
CA ASP A 40 43.87 -7.35 7.17
C ASP A 40 42.98 -6.79 8.29
N ARG A 41 43.46 -5.73 8.94
CA ARG A 41 42.66 -4.92 9.87
C ARG A 41 42.71 -3.48 9.41
N ILE A 42 41.59 -3.02 8.86
CA ILE A 42 41.45 -1.73 8.20
C ILE A 42 40.55 -0.84 9.05
N ASN A 43 40.95 0.42 9.22
CA ASN A 43 40.07 1.46 9.74
C ASN A 43 40.03 2.57 8.70
N GLY A 44 38.81 3.00 8.36
CA GLY A 44 38.54 4.22 7.64
C GLY A 44 38.84 5.46 8.48
N THR A 45 38.22 6.55 8.08
CA THR A 45 38.32 7.89 8.62
C THR A 45 36.94 8.36 9.05
N PRO A 46 36.81 9.51 9.72
CA PRO A 46 35.50 10.07 10.05
C PRO A 46 34.73 10.71 8.87
N GLY A 47 35.10 10.44 7.63
CA GLY A 47 34.38 10.91 6.45
C GLY A 47 34.41 9.86 5.34
N ASP A 48 33.62 10.10 4.29
CA ASP A 48 33.32 9.14 3.23
C ASP A 48 34.57 8.44 2.64
N ASP A 49 34.68 7.14 2.89
CA ASP A 49 35.75 6.27 2.41
C ASP A 49 35.24 5.23 1.41
N ILE A 50 36.16 4.77 0.55
CA ILE A 50 35.96 3.60 -0.31
C ILE A 50 37.04 2.59 0.04
N VAL A 51 36.66 1.49 0.68
CA VAL A 51 37.55 0.46 1.18
C VAL A 51 37.41 -0.80 0.34
N CYS A 52 38.54 -1.38 -0.06
CA CYS A 52 38.59 -2.69 -0.71
C CYS A 52 39.52 -3.58 0.11
N ALA A 53 38.99 -4.49 0.91
CA ALA A 53 39.77 -5.28 1.85
C ALA A 53 40.63 -6.33 1.13
N GLY A 54 40.05 -7.00 0.14
CA GLY A 54 40.80 -7.82 -0.82
C GLY A 54 40.44 -9.27 -0.67
N SER A 55 41.38 -10.14 -0.32
CA SER A 55 41.06 -11.55 -0.04
C SER A 55 41.64 -11.94 1.31
N GLY A 56 41.08 -12.97 1.93
CA GLY A 56 41.47 -13.38 3.27
C GLY A 56 40.45 -12.89 4.29
N ASN A 57 40.67 -13.20 5.56
CA ASN A 57 39.70 -12.90 6.60
C ASN A 57 39.99 -11.52 7.17
N ASP A 58 39.25 -10.51 6.72
CA ASP A 58 39.50 -9.11 7.00
C ASP A 58 38.59 -8.57 8.11
N THR A 59 39.00 -7.44 8.67
CA THR A 59 38.15 -6.66 9.57
C THR A 59 38.25 -5.20 9.20
N VAL A 60 37.14 -4.61 8.76
CA VAL A 60 37.04 -3.23 8.29
C VAL A 60 36.10 -2.44 9.20
N ASN A 61 36.52 -1.25 9.63
CA ASN A 61 35.63 -0.29 10.31
C ASN A 61 35.60 1.00 9.49
N GLY A 62 34.45 1.39 8.93
CA GLY A 62 34.23 2.65 8.20
C GLY A 62 34.35 3.86 9.11
N LEU A 63 33.76 3.76 10.31
CA LEU A 63 33.70 4.75 11.40
C LEU A 63 32.56 5.74 11.21
N GLY A 64 32.67 6.70 10.31
CA GLY A 64 31.55 7.55 10.01
C GLY A 64 31.81 8.42 8.80
N GLY A 65 30.75 9.06 8.29
CA GLY A 65 30.71 9.40 6.87
C GLY A 65 29.91 8.33 6.13
N ASN A 66 29.69 8.53 4.83
CA ASN A 66 28.99 7.56 4.00
C ASN A 66 30.04 6.71 3.27
N ASP A 67 30.25 5.50 3.76
CA ASP A 67 31.34 4.61 3.34
C ASP A 67 30.86 3.58 2.32
N VAL A 68 31.78 3.13 1.45
CA VAL A 68 31.58 1.96 0.58
C VAL A 68 32.67 0.95 0.90
N VAL A 69 32.29 -0.23 1.39
CA VAL A 69 33.22 -1.28 1.81
C VAL A 69 32.99 -2.53 0.99
N TYR A 70 34.05 -2.98 0.31
CA TYR A 70 34.12 -4.29 -0.34
C TYR A 70 34.98 -5.23 0.51
N GLY A 71 34.39 -6.30 1.06
CA GLY A 71 35.10 -7.33 1.82
C GLY A 71 35.93 -8.22 0.90
N GLY A 72 35.27 -8.94 0.01
CA GLY A 72 35.87 -9.82 -0.98
C GLY A 72 35.76 -11.29 -0.56
N PRO A 73 36.57 -12.21 -1.08
CA PRO A 73 36.50 -13.59 -0.63
C PRO A 73 37.25 -13.78 0.69
N GLY A 74 36.60 -14.38 1.69
CA GLY A 74 37.19 -14.49 3.01
C GLY A 74 36.25 -15.02 4.08
N THR A 75 36.49 -14.60 5.31
CA THR A 75 35.53 -14.67 6.40
C THR A 75 35.69 -13.36 7.13
N ASP A 76 34.83 -12.43 6.79
CA ASP A 76 35.06 -11.01 6.91
C ASP A 76 34.18 -10.41 8.00
N ARG A 77 34.61 -9.24 8.49
CA ARG A 77 33.88 -8.46 9.48
C ARG A 77 33.87 -7.02 9.05
N LEU A 78 32.74 -6.55 8.52
CA LEU A 78 32.57 -5.22 7.97
C LEU A 78 31.65 -4.42 8.88
N PHE A 79 32.07 -3.22 9.26
CA PHE A 79 31.30 -2.29 10.08
C PHE A 79 31.24 -0.94 9.36
N GLY A 80 30.05 -0.44 9.01
CA GLY A 80 29.87 0.88 8.40
C GLY A 80 30.13 1.99 9.42
N GLY A 81 29.26 2.10 10.41
CA GLY A 81 29.43 2.99 11.55
C GLY A 81 28.34 4.03 11.61
N ALA A 82 28.61 5.26 11.17
CA ALA A 82 27.65 6.35 11.24
C ALA A 82 27.61 7.13 9.94
N GLY A 83 26.46 7.15 9.29
CA GLY A 83 26.28 7.63 7.92
C GLY A 83 25.50 6.59 7.14
N SER A 84 25.21 6.87 5.87
CA SER A 84 24.59 5.89 4.98
C SER A 84 25.69 5.13 4.26
N ASP A 85 25.88 3.89 4.65
CA ASP A 85 27.00 3.03 4.26
C ASP A 85 26.55 1.94 3.27
N VAL A 86 27.48 1.47 2.44
CA VAL A 86 27.28 0.33 1.52
C VAL A 86 28.32 -0.73 1.84
N LEU A 87 27.88 -1.88 2.35
CA LEU A 87 28.74 -3.02 2.70
C LEU A 87 28.43 -4.19 1.76
N ILE A 88 29.40 -4.56 0.93
CA ILE A 88 29.24 -5.64 -0.05
C ILE A 88 30.34 -6.66 0.19
N ASP A 89 29.94 -7.90 0.44
CA ASP A 89 30.85 -9.04 0.47
C ASP A 89 30.72 -9.96 -0.75
N GLU A 90 31.67 -10.90 -0.91
CA GLU A 90 31.62 -11.85 -2.03
C GLU A 90 31.36 -13.28 -1.57
N SER A 91 32.24 -13.85 -0.76
CA SER A 91 32.09 -15.23 -0.32
C SER A 91 32.76 -15.45 1.02
N GLY A 92 32.09 -16.17 1.91
CA GLY A 92 32.61 -16.38 3.24
C GLY A 92 31.53 -16.87 4.17
N ASN A 93 31.62 -16.47 5.43
CA ASN A 93 30.59 -16.66 6.45
C ASN A 93 30.72 -15.41 7.31
N ASP A 94 30.17 -14.33 6.80
CA ASP A 94 30.64 -12.98 7.07
C ASP A 94 29.78 -12.30 8.13
N ILE A 95 30.28 -11.20 8.69
CA ILE A 95 29.55 -10.38 9.65
C ILE A 95 29.54 -8.94 9.13
N LEU A 96 28.37 -8.44 8.78
CA LEU A 96 28.15 -7.08 8.29
C LEU A 96 27.23 -6.33 9.29
N ASP A 97 27.60 -5.10 9.61
CA ASP A 97 26.87 -4.21 10.53
C ASP A 97 26.89 -2.78 9.98
N GLY A 98 25.75 -2.29 9.48
CA GLY A 98 25.59 -0.96 8.89
C GLY A 98 25.81 0.14 9.93
N GLY A 99 25.09 0.05 11.04
CA GLY A 99 25.29 0.88 12.21
C GLY A 99 24.18 1.92 12.34
N ALA A 100 24.44 3.16 11.96
CA ALA A 100 23.47 4.24 12.07
C ALA A 100 23.41 5.09 10.82
N GLY A 101 22.25 5.14 10.19
CA GLY A 101 21.99 5.76 8.89
C GLY A 101 21.17 4.79 8.04
N ASP A 102 20.83 5.20 6.83
CA ASP A 102 20.13 4.32 5.90
C ASP A 102 21.20 3.54 5.11
N ASP A 103 21.38 2.25 5.40
CA ASP A 103 22.50 1.42 4.92
C ASP A 103 22.10 0.36 3.86
N GLU A 104 23.05 -0.06 3.02
CA GLU A 104 22.88 -1.16 2.03
C GLU A 104 23.88 -2.29 2.31
N LEU A 105 23.39 -3.50 2.61
CA LEU A 105 24.21 -4.66 2.98
C LEU A 105 23.96 -5.85 2.04
N SER A 106 25.03 -6.50 1.56
CA SER A 106 24.98 -7.74 0.76
C SER A 106 26.03 -8.74 1.25
N GLY A 107 25.58 -9.92 1.68
CA GLY A 107 26.44 -10.98 2.26
C GLY A 107 27.17 -11.83 1.22
N GLY A 108 26.61 -12.00 0.03
CA GLY A 108 27.21 -12.80 -1.03
C GLY A 108 27.00 -14.31 -0.84
N LEU A 109 28.06 -15.11 -0.96
CA LEU A 109 27.98 -16.56 -0.82
C LEU A 109 28.42 -16.97 0.57
N GLY A 110 27.57 -17.61 1.37
CA GLY A 110 27.98 -17.92 2.73
C GLY A 110 26.82 -18.16 3.66
N ASN A 111 27.13 -18.49 4.90
CA ASN A 111 26.16 -18.36 5.98
C ASN A 111 26.57 -17.13 6.79
N ASP A 112 25.88 -16.02 6.54
CA ASP A 112 26.28 -14.69 6.94
C ASP A 112 25.41 -14.17 8.09
N ILE A 113 25.91 -13.13 8.77
CA ILE A 113 25.19 -12.40 9.82
C ILE A 113 25.18 -10.92 9.45
N LEU A 114 24.01 -10.39 9.11
CA LEU A 114 23.83 -9.02 8.66
C LEU A 114 22.93 -8.25 9.65
N SER A 115 23.31 -7.02 9.97
CA SER A 115 22.56 -6.11 10.84
C SER A 115 22.52 -4.71 10.22
N GLY A 116 21.33 -4.16 9.99
CA GLY A 116 21.15 -2.78 9.49
C GLY A 116 21.47 -1.77 10.59
N GLY A 117 20.70 -1.82 11.68
CA GLY A 117 20.96 -1.05 12.89
C GLY A 117 19.91 0.03 13.13
N LEU A 118 20.26 1.31 12.95
CA LEU A 118 19.33 2.44 13.07
C LEU A 118 19.18 3.11 11.71
N GLY A 119 17.97 3.27 11.21
CA GLY A 119 17.72 3.89 9.91
C GLY A 119 16.88 2.95 9.06
N ASN A 120 16.64 3.33 7.82
CA ASN A 120 15.90 2.49 6.89
C ASN A 120 16.89 1.74 6.01
N ASP A 121 17.07 0.45 6.28
CA ASP A 121 18.17 -0.34 5.72
C ASP A 121 17.69 -1.28 4.60
N GLU A 122 18.56 -1.55 3.62
CA GLU A 122 18.38 -2.57 2.57
C GLU A 122 19.38 -3.71 2.81
N ILE A 123 18.90 -4.93 3.11
CA ILE A 123 19.74 -6.06 3.51
C ILE A 123 19.43 -7.30 2.65
N SER A 124 20.45 -7.81 1.96
CA SER A 124 20.40 -9.07 1.19
C SER A 124 21.35 -10.11 1.80
N GLY A 125 20.80 -11.24 2.24
CA GLY A 125 21.57 -12.42 2.65
C GLY A 125 22.26 -13.11 1.48
N ASP A 126 21.70 -12.96 0.28
CA ASP A 126 22.15 -13.65 -0.93
C ASP A 126 22.10 -15.18 -0.77
N ALA A 127 23.17 -15.93 -1.01
CA ALA A 127 23.09 -17.39 -1.07
C ALA A 127 23.72 -18.09 0.13
N GLY A 128 22.88 -18.71 0.93
CA GLY A 128 23.24 -19.69 1.95
C GLY A 128 22.25 -19.66 3.10
N GLY A 129 22.70 -19.94 4.32
CA GLY A 129 21.80 -19.98 5.48
C GLY A 129 22.09 -18.82 6.41
N ASP A 130 21.37 -17.73 6.21
CA ASP A 130 21.75 -16.40 6.67
C ASP A 130 20.96 -15.96 7.90
N ARG A 131 21.50 -14.97 8.62
CA ARG A 131 20.87 -14.32 9.76
C ARG A 131 20.79 -12.83 9.54
N LEU A 132 19.60 -12.31 9.29
CA LEU A 132 19.37 -10.90 9.01
C LEU A 132 18.65 -10.24 10.19
N THR A 133 19.04 -9.01 10.51
CA THR A 133 18.36 -8.14 11.47
C THR A 133 18.25 -6.73 10.89
N GLY A 134 17.02 -6.24 10.67
CA GLY A 134 16.77 -4.87 10.20
C GLY A 134 17.19 -3.86 11.26
N GLY A 135 16.44 -3.79 12.35
CA GLY A 135 16.79 -2.98 13.50
C GLY A 135 15.69 -1.99 13.83
N LEU A 136 16.01 -0.69 13.91
CA LEU A 136 15.00 0.35 14.07
C LEU A 136 14.90 1.20 12.80
N GLY A 137 13.71 1.27 12.22
CA GLY A 137 13.41 2.00 11.00
C GLY A 137 12.62 1.10 10.05
N ASP A 138 12.21 1.63 8.90
CA ASP A 138 11.44 0.86 7.92
C ASP A 138 12.43 0.15 6.98
N ASP A 139 12.62 -1.15 7.17
CA ASP A 139 13.70 -1.92 6.50
C ASP A 139 13.21 -2.78 5.33
N GLU A 140 14.09 -3.05 4.35
CA GLU A 140 13.88 -4.02 3.27
C GLU A 140 14.88 -5.19 3.42
N LEU A 141 14.35 -6.39 3.68
CA LEU A 141 15.14 -7.59 4.00
C LEU A 141 14.85 -8.72 2.99
N SER A 142 15.88 -9.30 2.40
CA SER A 142 15.81 -10.49 1.54
C SER A 142 16.75 -11.58 2.06
N GLY A 143 16.21 -12.75 2.40
CA GLY A 143 16.98 -13.94 2.81
C GLY A 143 17.79 -14.50 1.64
N GLY A 144 17.14 -14.66 0.48
CA GLY A 144 17.73 -15.24 -0.70
C GLY A 144 17.61 -16.77 -0.71
N PRO A 145 18.45 -17.50 -1.48
CA PRO A 145 18.40 -18.95 -1.48
C PRO A 145 19.07 -19.59 -0.25
N GLY A 146 18.26 -20.26 0.57
CA GLY A 146 18.66 -21.22 1.58
C GLY A 146 17.72 -21.19 2.77
N ASN A 147 18.20 -21.52 3.97
CA ASN A 147 17.32 -21.59 5.14
C ASN A 147 17.69 -20.46 6.08
N ASP A 148 16.91 -19.39 6.05
CA ASP A 148 17.29 -18.12 6.63
C ASP A 148 16.55 -17.82 7.94
N ALA A 149 17.16 -16.96 8.74
CA ALA A 149 16.55 -16.42 9.95
C ALA A 149 16.51 -14.90 9.85
N VAL A 150 15.33 -14.34 9.61
CA VAL A 150 15.14 -12.90 9.38
C VAL A 150 14.37 -12.28 10.54
N LEU A 151 14.85 -11.13 11.03
CA LEU A 151 14.22 -10.34 12.09
C LEU A 151 14.10 -8.87 11.62
N GLY A 152 12.88 -8.36 11.44
CA GLY A 152 12.68 -6.93 11.13
C GLY A 152 12.93 -6.00 12.32
N ASP A 153 12.57 -6.48 13.52
CA ASP A 153 12.63 -5.75 14.80
C ASP A 153 11.64 -4.60 14.91
N GLY A 154 11.90 -3.39 14.42
CA GLY A 154 11.07 -2.23 14.72
C GLY A 154 10.92 -1.23 13.58
N GLY A 155 9.76 -1.23 12.95
CA GLY A 155 9.37 -0.32 11.88
C GLY A 155 8.35 -0.99 10.97
N ALA A 156 8.06 -0.39 9.82
CA ALA A 156 7.23 -1.02 8.81
C ALA A 156 8.10 -1.73 7.77
N ASP A 157 8.39 -3.00 8.02
CA ASP A 157 9.41 -3.73 7.26
C ASP A 157 8.83 -4.45 6.03
N ILE A 158 9.66 -4.61 5.00
CA ILE A 158 9.39 -5.48 3.84
C ILE A 158 10.36 -6.66 3.93
N ILE A 159 9.83 -7.87 4.11
CA ILE A 159 10.64 -9.07 4.31
C ILE A 159 10.32 -10.12 3.25
N GLN A 160 11.35 -10.62 2.59
CA GLN A 160 11.32 -11.71 1.62
C GLN A 160 12.22 -12.84 2.12
N GLY A 161 11.68 -14.03 2.37
CA GLY A 161 12.50 -15.23 2.67
C GLY A 161 13.08 -15.85 1.40
N ASP A 162 12.39 -15.71 0.27
CA ASP A 162 12.76 -16.22 -1.04
C ASP A 162 12.78 -17.75 -1.14
N GLY A 163 13.90 -18.42 -0.93
CA GLY A 163 14.06 -19.80 -1.37
C GLY A 163 14.62 -20.74 -0.32
N GLY A 164 13.77 -21.33 0.51
CA GLY A 164 14.08 -22.46 1.36
C GLY A 164 13.21 -22.42 2.62
N ILE A 165 13.61 -23.12 3.68
CA ILE A 165 12.79 -23.21 4.89
C ILE A 165 13.23 -22.11 5.87
N ASP A 166 12.45 -21.05 5.93
CA ASP A 166 12.82 -19.82 6.62
C ASP A 166 12.14 -19.66 7.98
N SER A 167 12.80 -18.90 8.84
CA SER A 167 12.30 -18.48 10.16
C SER A 167 12.26 -16.95 10.21
N ILE A 168 11.09 -16.38 9.94
CA ILE A 168 10.93 -14.93 9.82
C ILE A 168 10.18 -14.39 11.04
N GLN A 169 10.69 -13.30 11.61
CA GLN A 169 10.00 -12.50 12.60
C GLN A 169 9.92 -11.04 12.14
N GLY A 170 8.71 -10.50 11.94
CA GLY A 170 8.52 -9.09 11.55
C GLY A 170 8.99 -8.18 12.67
N GLY A 171 8.23 -8.11 13.75
CA GLY A 171 8.65 -7.35 14.92
C GLY A 171 7.56 -6.40 15.36
N ALA A 172 7.89 -5.14 15.58
CA ALA A 172 6.96 -4.09 15.91
C ALA A 172 6.77 -3.15 14.72
N GLY A 173 5.52 -2.93 14.32
CA GLY A 173 5.17 -2.07 13.21
C GLY A 173 4.40 -2.84 12.15
N ASN A 174 4.27 -2.31 10.95
CA ASN A 174 3.35 -2.86 9.96
C ASN A 174 4.12 -3.56 8.84
N ASP A 175 4.33 -4.86 9.01
CA ASP A 175 5.28 -5.61 8.20
C ASP A 175 4.60 -6.26 6.98
N LEU A 176 5.26 -6.23 5.83
CA LEU A 176 4.92 -7.03 4.65
C LEU A 176 5.91 -8.18 4.52
N ILE A 177 5.47 -9.40 4.79
CA ILE A 177 6.30 -10.59 4.82
C ILE A 177 5.88 -11.56 3.72
N ASN A 178 6.83 -12.03 2.93
CA ASN A 178 6.68 -13.11 1.98
C ASN A 178 7.69 -14.20 2.32
N GLY A 179 7.22 -15.39 2.72
CA GLY A 179 8.09 -16.52 3.05
C GLY A 179 8.87 -17.02 1.83
N GLY A 180 8.20 -17.08 0.67
CA GLY A 180 8.82 -17.54 -0.56
C GLY A 180 8.38 -18.95 -0.95
N LEU A 181 9.29 -19.72 -1.56
CA LEU A 181 9.01 -20.99 -2.24
C LEU A 181 9.33 -22.22 -1.36
N ASP A 182 8.87 -22.32 -0.12
CA ASP A 182 8.99 -23.54 0.68
C ASP A 182 8.15 -23.40 1.97
N ARG A 183 8.29 -24.32 2.94
CA ARG A 183 7.54 -24.22 4.20
C ARG A 183 8.24 -23.31 5.19
N ASP A 184 7.61 -22.19 5.50
CA ASP A 184 8.19 -21.19 6.39
C ASP A 184 7.51 -21.07 7.75
N SER A 185 8.28 -20.61 8.73
CA SER A 185 7.83 -20.28 10.07
C SER A 185 7.84 -18.76 10.23
N ILE A 186 6.66 -18.15 10.16
CA ILE A 186 6.52 -16.68 10.18
C ILE A 186 5.84 -16.24 11.48
N ARG A 187 6.50 -15.34 12.22
CA ARG A 187 5.94 -14.64 13.36
C ARG A 187 5.93 -13.15 13.06
N ALA A 188 4.83 -12.64 12.54
CA ALA A 188 4.78 -11.26 12.12
C ALA A 188 5.01 -10.27 13.28
N GLY A 189 4.68 -10.64 14.52
CA GLY A 189 4.85 -9.76 15.67
C GLY A 189 3.65 -8.85 15.91
N SER A 190 3.89 -7.63 16.38
CA SER A 190 2.87 -6.65 16.76
C SER A 190 2.69 -5.58 15.68
N GLY A 191 1.45 -5.25 15.36
CA GLY A 191 1.10 -4.28 14.34
C GLY A 191 0.25 -4.93 13.24
N LEU A 192 0.02 -4.21 12.14
CA LEU A 192 -0.89 -4.61 11.08
C LEU A 192 -0.12 -5.26 9.94
N ASN A 193 0.17 -6.55 10.10
CA ASN A 193 1.12 -7.26 9.23
C ASN A 193 0.40 -8.05 8.13
N SER A 194 1.05 -8.17 6.97
CA SER A 194 0.60 -8.97 5.83
C SER A 194 1.61 -10.09 5.58
N CYS A 195 1.15 -11.34 5.64
CA CYS A 195 1.96 -12.49 5.22
C CYS A 195 1.38 -13.02 3.90
N LEU A 196 2.14 -12.91 2.81
CA LEU A 196 1.79 -13.47 1.51
C LEU A 196 2.38 -14.87 1.42
N GLY A 197 1.52 -15.88 1.25
CA GLY A 197 1.93 -17.18 0.71
C GLY A 197 1.66 -17.18 -0.79
N ASP A 198 2.52 -17.86 -1.56
CA ASP A 198 2.27 -18.01 -2.98
C ASP A 198 1.00 -18.88 -3.24
N VAL A 199 0.54 -18.92 -4.48
CA VAL A 199 -0.66 -19.67 -4.88
C VAL A 199 -0.46 -21.19 -4.83
N ALA A 200 0.75 -21.67 -4.53
CA ALA A 200 1.07 -23.09 -4.40
C ALA A 200 1.05 -23.57 -2.94
N ASP A 201 1.17 -22.69 -1.95
CA ASP A 201 1.48 -23.11 -0.57
C ASP A 201 0.56 -22.63 0.56
N ILE A 202 -0.72 -22.38 0.26
CA ILE A 202 -1.80 -22.10 1.25
C ILE A 202 -1.94 -23.19 2.37
N LEU A 203 -1.16 -24.27 2.35
CA LEU A 203 -1.28 -25.42 3.26
C LEU A 203 -0.03 -25.78 4.10
N LEU A 204 1.12 -25.08 3.99
CA LEU A 204 2.30 -25.42 4.81
C LEU A 204 2.86 -24.29 5.70
N ASP A 205 2.68 -23.01 5.37
CA ASP A 205 3.23 -21.92 6.20
C ASP A 205 2.48 -21.70 7.50
N THR A 206 3.23 -21.43 8.58
CA THR A 206 2.65 -21.15 9.90
C THR A 206 2.84 -19.68 10.24
N CYS A 207 1.89 -18.82 9.83
CA CYS A 207 1.88 -17.40 10.19
C CYS A 207 1.21 -17.18 11.56
N THR A 208 1.96 -16.61 12.52
CA THR A 208 1.47 -16.31 13.88
C THR A 208 1.59 -14.81 14.20
N PHE A 209 0.55 -14.24 14.83
CA PHE A 209 0.46 -12.82 15.18
C PHE A 209 0.41 -12.65 16.70
N ASP A 210 1.26 -11.78 17.28
CA ASP A 210 1.25 -11.49 18.71
C ASP A 210 0.45 -10.21 18.99
N ASN A 211 -0.74 -10.41 19.55
CA ASN A 211 -1.71 -9.33 19.73
C ASN A 211 -1.36 -8.44 20.93
N SER A 212 -0.99 -7.19 20.67
CA SER A 212 -1.19 -6.09 21.62
C SER A 212 -1.43 -4.72 20.95
N ALA A 213 -2.51 -4.55 20.19
CA ALA A 213 -3.37 -3.36 20.21
C ALA A 213 -4.45 -3.39 19.11
N PRO A 214 -5.59 -2.71 19.33
CA PRO A 214 -6.72 -2.68 18.40
C PRO A 214 -6.63 -1.48 17.46
N GLU A 215 -6.63 -1.74 16.16
CA GLU A 215 -7.07 -0.81 15.12
C GLU A 215 -7.32 -1.67 13.87
N ILE A 216 -8.44 -1.45 13.19
CA ILE A 216 -8.79 -2.20 11.98
C ILE A 216 -7.78 -1.79 10.90
N GLY A 217 -6.79 -2.64 10.65
CA GLY A 217 -5.82 -2.49 9.56
C GLY A 217 -6.25 -3.24 8.32
N VAL A 218 -6.04 -2.64 7.16
CA VAL A 218 -6.35 -3.18 5.84
C VAL A 218 -5.11 -3.04 4.96
N GLN A 219 -4.61 -4.12 4.36
CA GLN A 219 -3.60 -4.08 3.29
C GLN A 219 -3.96 -4.98 2.10
N ALA A 220 -3.82 -4.48 0.88
CA ALA A 220 -3.91 -5.23 -0.38
C ALA A 220 -2.58 -5.15 -1.14
N ALA A 221 -2.11 -6.27 -1.69
CA ALA A 221 -0.98 -6.28 -2.63
C ALA A 221 -1.41 -5.71 -4.00
N VAL A 222 -0.59 -4.86 -4.62
CA VAL A 222 -0.88 -4.27 -5.95
C VAL A 222 0.22 -4.58 -6.96
N VAL A 223 -0.18 -5.26 -8.04
CA VAL A 223 0.50 -5.23 -9.34
C VAL A 223 0.14 -3.90 -10.03
N LYS A 224 1.16 -3.13 -10.43
CA LYS A 224 1.06 -1.68 -10.70
C LYS A 224 0.20 -1.25 -11.91
N SER A 225 -0.25 -2.16 -12.77
CA SER A 225 -1.14 -1.83 -13.90
C SER A 225 -1.97 -3.03 -14.36
N PHE A 226 -3.29 -2.87 -14.51
CA PHE A 226 -4.17 -3.88 -15.09
C PHE A 226 -4.63 -3.46 -16.49
N GLN A 227 -4.91 -4.44 -17.36
CA GLN A 227 -5.52 -4.19 -18.66
C GLN A 227 -7.04 -4.12 -18.50
N ALA A 228 -7.70 -3.25 -19.25
CA ALA A 228 -9.15 -3.30 -19.38
C ALA A 228 -9.59 -4.71 -19.86
N GLY A 229 -10.66 -5.26 -19.28
CA GLY A 229 -11.13 -6.64 -19.54
C GLY A 229 -10.60 -7.72 -18.59
N THR A 230 -9.68 -7.40 -17.65
CA THR A 230 -9.13 -8.40 -16.72
C THR A 230 -9.95 -8.53 -15.45
N THR A 231 -10.03 -9.76 -14.91
CA THR A 231 -10.45 -9.97 -13.52
C THR A 231 -9.29 -9.70 -12.58
N ILE A 232 -9.51 -8.83 -11.61
CA ILE A 232 -8.60 -8.48 -10.52
C ILE A 232 -9.13 -9.04 -9.20
N ILE A 233 -8.20 -9.41 -8.33
CA ILE A 233 -8.48 -9.90 -6.99
C ILE A 233 -7.89 -8.90 -6.02
N LEU A 234 -8.71 -8.44 -5.07
CA LEU A 234 -8.32 -7.46 -4.07
C LEU A 234 -8.54 -8.07 -2.68
N ASN A 235 -7.48 -8.13 -1.90
CA ASN A 235 -7.49 -8.71 -0.56
C ASN A 235 -7.26 -7.63 0.49
N TRP A 236 -7.79 -7.80 1.70
CA TRP A 236 -7.42 -7.00 2.86
C TRP A 236 -7.68 -7.69 4.19
N SER A 237 -6.94 -7.29 5.22
CA SER A 237 -7.20 -7.69 6.59
C SER A 237 -8.26 -6.79 7.25
N ALA A 238 -8.94 -7.32 8.26
CA ALA A 238 -9.69 -6.53 9.24
C ALA A 238 -9.63 -7.25 10.59
N SER A 239 -9.47 -6.49 11.67
CA SER A 239 -9.33 -7.01 13.03
C SER A 239 -10.16 -6.20 14.03
N ASP A 240 -10.90 -6.89 14.90
CA ASP A 240 -11.61 -6.27 16.02
C ASP A 240 -11.67 -7.23 17.23
N ALA A 241 -11.43 -6.69 18.43
CA ALA A 241 -11.38 -7.49 19.66
C ALA A 241 -12.73 -8.12 20.02
N SER A 242 -13.85 -7.50 19.62
CA SER A 242 -15.21 -7.99 19.79
C SER A 242 -15.67 -8.92 18.66
N GLY A 243 -14.95 -8.92 17.54
CA GLY A 243 -15.20 -9.78 16.39
C GLY A 243 -15.65 -8.96 15.18
N VAL A 244 -15.04 -9.23 14.02
CA VAL A 244 -15.47 -8.66 12.74
C VAL A 244 -16.64 -9.47 12.20
N ASP A 245 -17.79 -8.82 12.06
CA ASP A 245 -18.99 -9.41 11.45
C ASP A 245 -18.86 -9.43 9.93
N LYS A 246 -18.68 -8.25 9.34
CA LYS A 246 -18.61 -8.05 7.89
C LYS A 246 -17.56 -7.04 7.49
N SER A 247 -17.07 -7.17 6.25
CA SER A 247 -16.16 -6.21 5.64
C SER A 247 -16.53 -5.96 4.18
N TRP A 248 -16.27 -4.75 3.70
CA TRP A 248 -16.62 -4.30 2.35
C TRP A 248 -15.48 -3.55 1.66
N GLY A 249 -15.43 -3.68 0.33
CA GLY A 249 -14.52 -2.94 -0.54
C GLY A 249 -15.26 -2.06 -1.54
N SER A 250 -14.66 -0.93 -1.91
CA SER A 250 -15.14 -0.01 -2.93
C SER A 250 -13.98 0.63 -3.69
N ILE A 251 -14.10 0.81 -5.01
CA ILE A 251 -13.07 1.42 -5.86
C ILE A 251 -13.56 2.80 -6.31
N GLY A 252 -12.69 3.82 -6.29
CA GLY A 252 -12.99 5.19 -6.77
C GLY A 252 -11.83 5.82 -7.54
N GLY A 253 -12.10 6.84 -8.36
CA GLY A 253 -11.09 7.59 -9.13
C GLY A 253 -11.51 9.05 -9.39
N PRO A 254 -10.63 9.93 -9.88
CA PRO A 254 -10.99 11.28 -10.35
C PRO A 254 -11.69 11.22 -11.72
N PRO A 255 -12.60 12.15 -12.10
CA PRO A 255 -13.23 13.21 -11.33
C PRO A 255 -14.63 12.76 -10.85
N GLY A 256 -14.68 11.78 -9.94
CA GLY A 256 -15.93 11.25 -9.41
C GLY A 256 -15.83 9.76 -9.24
N TRP A 257 -16.41 9.25 -8.15
CA TRP A 257 -16.33 7.85 -7.77
C TRP A 257 -16.84 6.95 -8.91
N ILE A 258 -15.94 6.39 -9.70
CA ILE A 258 -16.28 5.38 -10.71
C ILE A 258 -16.50 4.07 -9.96
N THR A 259 -17.72 3.81 -9.48
CA THR A 259 -18.01 2.62 -8.65
C THR A 259 -18.74 1.50 -9.40
N ASN A 260 -18.42 1.21 -10.66
CA ASN A 260 -19.14 0.11 -11.32
C ASN A 260 -18.33 -0.82 -12.21
N TRP A 261 -17.17 -1.25 -11.73
CA TRP A 261 -16.59 -2.50 -12.21
C TRP A 261 -16.87 -3.64 -11.25
N CYS A 262 -16.89 -3.33 -9.96
CA CYS A 262 -17.18 -4.31 -8.92
C CYS A 262 -18.52 -4.01 -8.19
N GLY A 263 -19.03 -2.78 -8.27
CA GLY A 263 -20.17 -2.29 -7.49
C GLY A 263 -19.76 -1.41 -6.32
N PHE A 264 -20.75 -0.82 -5.65
CA PHE A 264 -20.55 0.01 -4.46
C PHE A 264 -20.67 -0.85 -3.20
N ALA A 265 -19.66 -0.81 -2.33
CA ALA A 265 -19.61 -1.52 -1.04
C ALA A 265 -19.95 -3.03 -1.16
N ILE A 266 -19.09 -3.78 -1.85
CA ILE A 266 -19.26 -5.23 -2.02
C ILE A 266 -18.85 -5.92 -0.72
N GLU A 267 -19.71 -6.79 -0.22
CA GLU A 267 -19.38 -7.62 0.93
C GLU A 267 -18.28 -8.60 0.52
N ALA A 268 -17.14 -8.50 1.20
CA ALA A 268 -15.99 -9.30 0.92
C ALA A 268 -16.08 -10.67 1.58
N GLN A 269 -15.58 -11.67 0.88
CA GLN A 269 -15.52 -13.02 1.40
C GLN A 269 -14.33 -13.14 2.36
N ARG A 270 -14.56 -13.63 3.58
CA ARG A 270 -13.44 -14.02 4.45
C ARG A 270 -12.77 -15.28 3.87
N ILE A 271 -11.50 -15.16 3.51
CA ILE A 271 -10.70 -16.24 2.93
C ILE A 271 -9.75 -16.89 3.93
N SER A 272 -9.36 -16.19 4.99
CA SER A 272 -8.53 -16.74 6.08
C SER A 272 -8.77 -16.00 7.41
N GLY A 273 -8.19 -16.53 8.48
CA GLY A 273 -8.32 -15.98 9.84
C GLY A 273 -9.53 -16.49 10.62
N ASN A 274 -9.89 -15.80 11.70
CA ASN A 274 -10.98 -16.16 12.61
C ASN A 274 -11.99 -15.01 12.73
N GLU A 275 -12.97 -15.17 13.62
CA GLU A 275 -14.01 -14.17 13.89
C GLU A 275 -13.51 -12.81 14.38
N LYS A 276 -12.27 -12.73 14.88
CA LYS A 276 -11.67 -11.48 15.37
C LYS A 276 -10.69 -10.86 14.39
N ASN A 277 -9.95 -11.70 13.66
CA ASN A 277 -8.91 -11.27 12.73
C ASN A 277 -9.11 -12.05 11.42
N GLY A 278 -9.62 -11.41 10.38
CA GLY A 278 -9.94 -12.07 9.11
C GLY A 278 -9.28 -11.38 7.92
N VAL A 279 -8.90 -12.16 6.92
CA VAL A 279 -8.56 -11.64 5.58
C VAL A 279 -9.77 -11.80 4.69
N TYR A 280 -10.09 -10.73 3.97
CA TYR A 280 -11.26 -10.53 3.15
C TYR A 280 -10.86 -10.30 1.71
N GLN A 281 -11.67 -10.80 0.78
CA GLN A 281 -11.39 -10.76 -0.65
C GLN A 281 -12.63 -10.33 -1.44
N ILE A 282 -12.40 -9.53 -2.48
CA ILE A 282 -13.36 -9.34 -3.59
C ILE A 282 -12.69 -9.70 -4.91
N GLU A 283 -13.49 -10.26 -5.79
CA GLU A 283 -13.15 -10.51 -7.19
C GLU A 283 -13.92 -9.52 -8.07
N CYS A 284 -13.22 -8.97 -9.05
CA CYS A 284 -13.63 -7.75 -9.75
C CYS A 284 -13.27 -7.85 -11.23
N THR A 285 -14.22 -7.78 -12.16
CA THR A 285 -13.87 -7.72 -13.60
C THR A 285 -13.82 -6.28 -14.08
N VAL A 286 -12.64 -5.82 -14.49
CA VAL A 286 -12.44 -4.51 -15.13
C VAL A 286 -13.07 -4.56 -16.51
N PRO A 287 -14.02 -3.68 -16.86
CA PRO A 287 -14.61 -3.61 -18.20
C PRO A 287 -13.58 -3.25 -19.27
N GLU A 288 -13.80 -3.71 -20.49
CA GLU A 288 -12.95 -3.39 -21.66
C GLU A 288 -12.92 -1.88 -21.98
N ASN A 289 -13.92 -1.12 -21.56
CA ASN A 289 -14.03 0.33 -21.77
C ASN A 289 -13.64 1.16 -20.53
N ALA A 290 -12.95 0.57 -19.56
CA ALA A 290 -12.40 1.26 -18.40
C ALA A 290 -11.56 2.49 -18.81
N VAL A 291 -11.54 3.55 -18.00
CA VAL A 291 -10.73 4.73 -18.30
C VAL A 291 -9.28 4.46 -17.92
N ASN A 292 -8.35 4.93 -18.76
CA ASN A 292 -6.93 4.84 -18.47
C ASN A 292 -6.52 5.85 -17.39
N GLU A 293 -6.72 5.51 -16.13
CA GLU A 293 -6.53 6.40 -14.99
C GLU A 293 -6.05 5.66 -13.72
N THR A 294 -5.78 6.43 -12.66
CA THR A 294 -5.46 5.90 -11.33
C THR A 294 -6.74 5.76 -10.51
N TYR A 295 -6.92 4.58 -9.95
CA TYR A 295 -8.04 4.21 -9.09
C TYR A 295 -7.52 3.90 -7.69
N SER A 296 -8.38 4.08 -6.70
CA SER A 296 -8.08 3.88 -5.28
C SER A 296 -9.06 2.90 -4.65
N LEU A 297 -8.56 2.00 -3.80
CA LEU A 297 -9.38 1.05 -3.03
C LEU A 297 -9.70 1.62 -1.64
N PHE A 298 -10.99 1.67 -1.34
CA PHE A 298 -11.58 2.01 -0.05
C PHE A 298 -12.13 0.76 0.60
N VAL A 299 -12.01 0.70 1.91
CA VAL A 299 -12.28 -0.50 2.69
C VAL A 299 -12.99 -0.13 3.99
N SER A 300 -13.87 -1.00 4.42
CA SER A 300 -14.62 -0.81 5.66
C SER A 300 -14.88 -2.14 6.33
N ALA A 301 -15.02 -2.13 7.65
CA ALA A 301 -15.38 -3.30 8.43
C ALA A 301 -16.35 -2.91 9.53
N SER A 302 -17.13 -3.90 9.98
CA SER A 302 -18.08 -3.77 11.09
C SER A 302 -17.89 -4.89 12.10
N ASP A 303 -18.15 -4.58 13.36
CA ASP A 303 -18.17 -5.56 14.44
C ASP A 303 -19.56 -6.17 14.66
N LEU A 304 -19.63 -7.20 15.51
CA LEU A 304 -20.89 -7.87 15.89
C LEU A 304 -21.87 -6.98 16.66
N LEU A 305 -21.44 -5.79 17.10
CA LEU A 305 -22.24 -4.81 17.81
C LEU A 305 -22.76 -3.70 16.88
N GLY A 306 -22.42 -3.75 15.59
CA GLY A 306 -22.82 -2.78 14.57
C GLY A 306 -21.96 -1.51 14.53
N ASN A 307 -20.85 -1.46 15.26
CA ASN A 307 -19.86 -0.41 15.08
C ASN A 307 -19.12 -0.65 13.76
N SER A 308 -18.70 0.43 13.10
CA SER A 308 -18.01 0.33 11.82
C SER A 308 -16.89 1.34 11.71
N THR A 309 -15.87 0.97 10.95
CA THR A 309 -14.81 1.89 10.55
C THR A 309 -14.67 1.89 9.03
N SER A 310 -14.06 2.95 8.50
CA SER A 310 -13.71 3.05 7.10
C SER A 310 -12.35 3.72 7.00
N ILE A 311 -11.46 3.16 6.19
CA ILE A 311 -10.12 3.70 6.00
C ILE A 311 -10.08 4.43 4.66
N SER A 312 -9.56 5.65 4.68
CA SER A 312 -9.24 6.42 3.47
C SER A 312 -8.17 5.67 2.66
N PRO A 313 -8.16 5.74 1.32
CA PRO A 313 -7.50 4.74 0.52
C PRO A 313 -5.98 4.80 0.72
N GLN A 314 -5.38 3.67 1.11
CA GLN A 314 -3.93 3.48 1.17
C GLN A 314 -3.36 2.92 -0.14
N ILE A 315 -4.24 2.56 -1.07
CA ILE A 315 -3.90 1.69 -2.19
C ILE A 315 -4.44 2.31 -3.47
N SER A 316 -3.52 2.57 -4.41
CA SER A 316 -3.86 3.07 -5.74
C SER A 316 -3.26 2.18 -6.84
N PHE A 317 -4.02 1.95 -7.90
CA PHE A 317 -3.61 1.15 -9.05
C PHE A 317 -4.02 1.83 -10.36
N THR A 318 -3.33 1.51 -11.45
CA THR A 318 -3.64 2.09 -12.77
C THR A 318 -4.33 1.09 -13.67
N ILE A 319 -5.28 1.58 -14.47
CA ILE A 319 -5.83 0.81 -15.60
C ILE A 319 -5.24 1.35 -16.90
N SER A 320 -4.92 0.43 -17.82
CA SER A 320 -4.39 0.73 -19.14
C SER A 320 -5.09 -0.10 -20.21
N GLY A 321 -5.01 0.32 -21.48
CA GLY A 321 -5.62 -0.38 -22.61
C GLY A 321 -7.13 -0.15 -22.79
N GLY A 322 -7.75 0.67 -21.95
CA GLY A 322 -9.14 1.10 -22.05
C GLY A 322 -9.32 2.45 -22.78
N SER A 323 -10.46 3.10 -22.58
CA SER A 323 -10.85 4.32 -23.30
C SER A 323 -10.20 5.59 -22.74
N SER A 324 -9.88 6.57 -23.60
CA SER A 324 -9.48 7.93 -23.20
C SER A 324 -10.67 8.89 -23.02
N ASP A 325 -11.85 8.51 -23.51
CA ASP A 325 -12.96 9.43 -23.77
C ASP A 325 -14.24 9.04 -22.99
N ASN A 326 -14.24 7.92 -22.26
CA ASN A 326 -15.41 7.42 -21.52
C ASN A 326 -15.49 8.01 -20.11
N LYS A 327 -15.56 9.34 -20.01
CA LYS A 327 -15.63 10.05 -18.72
C LYS A 327 -16.99 9.82 -18.07
N ALA A 328 -16.98 9.72 -16.74
CA ALA A 328 -18.22 9.62 -15.97
C ALA A 328 -18.97 10.97 -15.98
N PRO A 329 -20.31 10.96 -15.82
CA PRO A 329 -21.12 12.18 -15.82
C PRO A 329 -20.65 13.18 -14.74
N GLU A 330 -20.43 14.44 -15.10
CA GLU A 330 -20.00 15.49 -14.18
C GLU A 330 -21.17 15.97 -13.30
N VAL A 331 -20.96 16.04 -11.98
CA VAL A 331 -21.88 16.72 -11.05
C VAL A 331 -21.41 18.16 -10.86
N ILE A 332 -22.18 19.11 -11.36
CA ILE A 332 -21.82 20.54 -11.41
C ILE A 332 -22.18 21.24 -10.10
N GLU A 333 -23.41 21.03 -9.61
CA GLU A 333 -23.91 21.72 -8.41
C GLU A 333 -24.94 20.86 -7.71
N ILE A 334 -24.94 20.91 -6.38
CA ILE A 334 -25.94 20.26 -5.54
C ILE A 334 -26.56 21.32 -4.64
N ASN A 335 -27.86 21.51 -4.77
CA ASN A 335 -28.62 22.43 -3.95
C ASN A 335 -29.70 21.68 -3.18
N LEU A 336 -29.66 21.84 -1.86
CA LEU A 336 -30.59 21.20 -0.95
C LEU A 336 -31.48 22.26 -0.31
N ASP A 337 -32.79 22.03 -0.38
CA ASP A 337 -33.73 22.81 0.43
C ASP A 337 -33.50 22.51 1.92
N SER A 338 -32.96 23.49 2.64
CA SER A 338 -32.60 23.41 4.07
C SER A 338 -33.77 23.14 5.04
N SER A 339 -34.99 22.94 4.54
CA SER A 339 -36.17 22.62 5.34
C SER A 339 -36.30 21.15 5.79
N ALA A 340 -35.29 20.31 5.49
CA ALA A 340 -35.27 18.89 5.85
C ALA A 340 -35.48 18.66 7.37
N LYS A 341 -36.52 17.89 7.71
CA LYS A 341 -36.90 17.51 9.09
C LYS A 341 -37.36 16.06 9.11
N PRO A 342 -37.19 15.33 10.23
CA PRO A 342 -37.73 13.97 10.38
C PRO A 342 -39.22 13.90 9.98
N GLY A 343 -39.56 12.95 9.11
CA GLY A 343 -40.91 12.77 8.56
C GLY A 343 -41.34 13.77 7.48
N GLY A 344 -40.51 14.76 7.17
CA GLY A 344 -40.79 15.79 6.16
C GLY A 344 -40.21 15.46 4.78
N ASP A 345 -40.91 15.92 3.75
CA ASP A 345 -40.40 15.86 2.38
C ASP A 345 -39.56 17.12 2.09
N PHE A 346 -38.49 16.97 1.32
CA PHE A 346 -37.63 18.08 0.90
C PHE A 346 -37.13 17.86 -0.53
N SER A 347 -36.70 18.96 -1.16
CA SER A 347 -36.25 18.95 -2.55
C SER A 347 -34.74 18.91 -2.64
N LEU A 348 -34.25 18.00 -3.47
CA LEU A 348 -32.89 17.93 -3.93
C LEU A 348 -32.84 18.42 -5.38
N ILE A 349 -31.99 19.41 -5.66
CA ILE A 349 -31.73 19.92 -7.00
C ILE A 349 -30.27 19.62 -7.34
N VAL A 350 -30.03 18.97 -8.48
CA VAL A 350 -28.70 18.55 -8.92
C VAL A 350 -28.49 19.03 -10.35
N SER A 351 -27.41 19.77 -10.60
CA SER A 351 -26.95 20.05 -11.96
C SER A 351 -25.91 19.02 -12.35
N ALA A 352 -26.11 18.35 -13.48
CA ALA A 352 -25.20 17.34 -13.99
C ALA A 352 -25.04 17.42 -15.51
N SER A 353 -23.90 16.98 -16.03
CA SER A 353 -23.63 16.92 -17.46
C SER A 353 -22.80 15.71 -17.88
N ASP A 354 -23.11 15.16 -19.06
CA ASP A 354 -22.36 14.11 -19.70
C ASP A 354 -22.46 14.22 -21.23
N GLU A 355 -21.37 13.87 -21.93
CA GLU A 355 -21.33 13.94 -23.39
C GLU A 355 -22.26 12.91 -24.06
N THR A 356 -22.47 11.76 -23.42
CA THR A 356 -23.36 10.70 -23.89
C THR A 356 -24.82 11.00 -23.51
N GLY A 357 -25.04 11.53 -22.31
CA GLY A 357 -26.36 11.87 -21.78
C GLY A 357 -26.55 11.36 -20.36
N VAL A 358 -27.26 12.09 -19.51
CA VAL A 358 -27.53 11.66 -18.14
C VAL A 358 -28.82 10.83 -18.11
N ALA A 359 -28.67 9.52 -17.89
CA ALA A 359 -29.75 8.56 -17.81
C ALA A 359 -30.56 8.66 -16.51
N SER A 360 -29.88 8.84 -15.37
CA SER A 360 -30.56 8.94 -14.08
C SER A 360 -29.74 9.67 -13.01
N VAL A 361 -30.46 10.29 -12.06
CA VAL A 361 -29.87 10.90 -10.86
C VAL A 361 -30.60 10.36 -9.64
N TYR A 362 -29.84 9.91 -8.65
CA TYR A 362 -30.32 9.42 -7.37
C TYR A 362 -29.60 10.15 -6.24
N GLY A 363 -30.32 10.48 -5.17
CA GLY A 363 -29.74 11.01 -3.95
C GLY A 363 -30.18 10.23 -2.72
N TRP A 364 -29.31 10.18 -1.71
CA TRP A 364 -29.58 9.58 -0.42
C TRP A 364 -28.86 10.31 0.71
N ILE A 365 -29.41 10.20 1.93
CA ILE A 365 -28.90 10.87 3.13
C ILE A 365 -28.36 9.85 4.11
N MET A 366 -27.16 10.11 4.63
CA MET A 366 -26.52 9.30 5.66
C MET A 366 -26.14 10.15 6.87
N LYS A 367 -26.17 9.54 8.06
CA LYS A 367 -25.72 10.20 9.30
C LYS A 367 -24.19 10.28 9.32
N ASP A 368 -23.66 11.44 9.69
CA ASP A 368 -22.22 11.64 9.87
C ASP A 368 -21.69 10.70 10.96
N GLY A 369 -20.61 10.00 10.67
CA GLY A 369 -19.98 9.02 11.58
C GLY A 369 -20.68 7.67 11.64
N GLY A 370 -21.75 7.44 10.87
CA GLY A 370 -22.23 6.09 10.58
C GLY A 370 -21.39 5.51 9.46
N GLY A 371 -20.69 4.39 9.69
CA GLY A 371 -19.99 3.69 8.61
C GLY A 371 -20.97 3.04 7.64
N PHE A 372 -20.45 2.68 6.47
CA PHE A 372 -21.18 2.21 5.29
C PHE A 372 -21.81 0.79 5.41
N ALA A 373 -21.96 0.27 6.63
CA ALA A 373 -22.28 -1.13 6.88
C ALA A 373 -23.78 -1.47 6.74
N SER A 374 -24.11 -2.21 5.69
CA SER A 374 -25.25 -3.14 5.52
C SER A 374 -26.67 -2.61 5.18
N TYR A 375 -27.14 -2.95 3.98
CA TYR A 375 -28.57 -3.22 3.71
C TYR A 375 -28.94 -4.49 4.51
N PRO A 376 -29.96 -4.48 5.40
CA PRO A 376 -31.30 -3.92 5.19
C PRO A 376 -31.79 -2.90 6.24
N ASP A 377 -30.96 -2.45 7.18
CA ASP A 377 -31.34 -1.50 8.24
C ASP A 377 -30.42 -0.26 8.27
N ILE A 378 -30.17 0.35 7.11
CA ILE A 378 -29.26 1.50 7.01
C ILE A 378 -29.87 2.71 7.72
N GLY A 379 -28.99 3.51 8.34
CA GLY A 379 -29.16 4.95 8.56
C GLY A 379 -29.33 5.78 7.27
N LEU A 380 -30.06 5.23 6.29
CA LEU A 380 -30.68 5.92 5.17
C LEU A 380 -31.94 6.52 5.74
N TYR A 381 -31.83 7.78 6.12
CA TYR A 381 -32.97 8.49 6.67
C TYR A 381 -33.66 9.32 5.61
N ALA A 382 -33.52 9.00 4.33
CA ALA A 382 -34.37 9.58 3.31
C ALA A 382 -34.63 8.61 2.16
N ASP A 383 -35.92 8.43 1.84
CA ASP A 383 -36.37 7.63 0.70
C ASP A 383 -36.64 8.53 -0.50
N ALA A 384 -36.17 8.09 -1.68
CA ALA A 384 -36.56 8.69 -2.94
C ALA A 384 -38.03 8.38 -3.24
N LEU A 385 -38.85 9.43 -3.31
CA LEU A 385 -40.27 9.30 -3.69
C LEU A 385 -40.47 9.15 -5.21
N GLY A 386 -39.37 9.08 -5.96
CA GLY A 386 -39.35 8.87 -7.41
C GLY A 386 -37.97 9.17 -8.01
N PRO A 387 -37.78 8.88 -9.31
CA PRO A 387 -36.56 9.27 -10.03
C PRO A 387 -36.48 10.80 -10.13
N ALA A 388 -35.26 11.33 -10.16
CA ALA A 388 -35.07 12.76 -10.39
C ALA A 388 -35.58 13.15 -11.79
N GLN A 389 -36.27 14.27 -11.89
CA GLN A 389 -36.83 14.78 -13.14
C GLN A 389 -35.99 15.94 -13.66
N LEU A 390 -35.66 15.92 -14.96
CA LEU A 390 -35.03 17.04 -15.64
C LEU A 390 -35.99 18.24 -15.63
N ILE A 391 -35.59 19.34 -15.01
CA ILE A 391 -36.35 20.60 -14.98
C ILE A 391 -35.90 21.53 -16.10
N THR A 392 -34.60 21.66 -16.31
CA THR A 392 -34.01 22.57 -17.30
C THR A 392 -32.77 21.95 -17.94
N GLY A 393 -32.59 22.11 -19.25
CA GLY A 393 -31.41 21.62 -19.97
C GLY A 393 -31.76 20.69 -21.14
N THR A 394 -30.78 19.91 -21.58
CA THR A 394 -30.87 19.07 -22.80
C THR A 394 -30.75 17.56 -22.53
N GLY A 395 -30.77 17.13 -21.27
CA GLY A 395 -30.53 15.73 -20.87
C GLY A 395 -29.05 15.34 -20.90
N LYS A 396 -28.25 15.96 -21.77
CA LYS A 396 -26.77 15.92 -21.73
C LYS A 396 -26.16 16.89 -20.75
N ALA A 397 -26.81 18.02 -20.52
CA ALA A 397 -26.45 18.95 -19.44
C ALA A 397 -27.74 19.56 -18.92
N GLY A 398 -27.98 19.43 -17.62
CA GLY A 398 -29.25 19.89 -17.07
C GLY A 398 -29.34 19.83 -15.56
N THR A 399 -30.41 20.43 -15.07
CA THR A 399 -30.75 20.49 -13.66
C THR A 399 -31.92 19.55 -13.40
N TYR A 400 -31.69 18.60 -12.51
CA TYR A 400 -32.59 17.53 -12.11
C TYR A 400 -33.13 17.81 -10.71
N LYS A 401 -34.38 17.44 -10.46
CA LYS A 401 -34.98 17.53 -9.13
C LYS A 401 -35.52 16.20 -8.68
N GLN A 402 -35.16 15.82 -7.46
CA GLN A 402 -35.71 14.68 -6.75
C GLN A 402 -36.41 15.15 -5.48
N THR A 403 -37.55 14.54 -5.18
CA THR A 403 -38.19 14.70 -3.87
C THR A 403 -37.75 13.53 -3.00
N LEU A 404 -37.22 13.86 -1.84
CA LEU A 404 -36.78 12.91 -0.83
C LEU A 404 -37.66 13.06 0.41
N ARG A 405 -37.99 11.96 1.08
CA ARG A 405 -38.75 11.96 2.33
C ARG A 405 -37.85 11.55 3.47
N PHE A 406 -37.63 12.45 4.44
CA PHE A 406 -36.80 12.15 5.60
C PHE A 406 -37.53 11.15 6.53
N SER A 407 -36.82 10.14 7.01
CA SER A 407 -37.34 9.11 7.90
C SER A 407 -37.82 9.71 9.22
N GLU A 408 -38.98 9.25 9.69
CA GLU A 408 -39.56 9.64 10.97
C GLU A 408 -38.73 9.15 12.17
N LYS A 409 -37.89 8.13 11.98
CA LYS A 409 -37.04 7.54 13.02
C LYS A 409 -35.63 8.11 13.04
N ALA A 410 -35.39 9.21 12.32
CA ALA A 410 -34.07 9.80 12.24
C ALA A 410 -33.58 10.32 13.60
N PRO A 411 -32.41 9.86 14.11
CA PRO A 411 -31.85 10.37 15.35
C PRO A 411 -31.39 11.83 15.22
N THR A 412 -31.23 12.51 16.35
CA THR A 412 -30.54 13.81 16.39
C THR A 412 -29.11 13.65 15.89
N GLY A 413 -28.64 14.57 15.05
CA GLY A 413 -27.29 14.51 14.50
C GLY A 413 -27.09 15.32 13.22
N SER A 414 -25.87 15.26 12.71
CA SER A 414 -25.50 15.80 11.40
C SER A 414 -25.59 14.70 10.34
N TYR A 415 -26.01 15.07 9.14
CA TYR A 415 -26.19 14.17 8.02
C TYR A 415 -25.60 14.77 6.74
N THR A 416 -25.04 13.91 5.91
CA THR A 416 -24.45 14.26 4.61
C THR A 416 -25.31 13.66 3.50
N LEU A 417 -25.56 14.45 2.46
CA LEU A 417 -26.24 14.01 1.24
C LEU A 417 -25.20 13.47 0.26
N TRP A 418 -25.54 12.36 -0.36
CA TRP A 418 -24.78 11.68 -1.39
C TRP A 418 -25.63 11.52 -2.64
N LEU A 419 -24.99 11.61 -3.79
CA LEU A 419 -25.62 11.49 -5.10
C LEU A 419 -24.95 10.41 -5.93
N SER A 420 -25.72 9.78 -6.81
CA SER A 420 -25.26 9.01 -7.97
C SER A 420 -25.88 9.59 -9.23
N VAL A 421 -25.05 9.98 -10.17
CA VAL A 421 -25.46 10.32 -11.54
C VAL A 421 -25.00 9.17 -12.44
N VAL A 422 -25.90 8.68 -13.28
CA VAL A 422 -25.63 7.62 -14.26
C VAL A 422 -25.83 8.18 -15.66
N ASP A 423 -24.89 7.92 -16.56
CA ASP A 423 -25.05 8.25 -17.97
C ASP A 423 -25.73 7.13 -18.78
N ASP A 424 -26.01 7.39 -20.06
CA ASP A 424 -26.63 6.44 -20.98
C ASP A 424 -25.74 5.22 -21.31
N SER A 425 -24.43 5.32 -21.05
CA SER A 425 -23.46 4.23 -21.19
C SER A 425 -23.34 3.37 -19.92
N GLY A 426 -24.04 3.76 -18.84
CA GLY A 426 -24.02 3.08 -17.55
C GLY A 426 -22.84 3.48 -16.65
N ASN A 427 -22.03 4.47 -17.05
CA ASN A 427 -21.00 5.04 -16.17
C ASN A 427 -21.68 5.85 -15.06
N ARG A 428 -21.03 5.92 -13.90
CA ARG A 428 -21.58 6.56 -12.71
C ARG A 428 -20.59 7.52 -12.11
N SER A 429 -21.10 8.64 -11.62
CA SER A 429 -20.38 9.57 -10.76
C SER A 429 -21.12 9.71 -9.45
N PHE A 430 -20.36 9.80 -8.37
CA PHE A 430 -20.92 10.11 -7.06
C PHE A 430 -20.38 11.45 -6.57
N ALA A 431 -21.22 12.18 -5.85
CA ALA A 431 -20.83 13.45 -5.25
C ALA A 431 -21.48 13.57 -3.88
N GLN A 432 -20.75 14.16 -2.92
CA GLN A 432 -21.28 14.51 -1.61
C GLN A 432 -21.47 16.02 -1.50
N THR A 433 -22.43 16.45 -0.69
CA THR A 433 -22.60 17.87 -0.40
C THR A 433 -21.67 18.34 0.70
N GLU A 434 -21.11 19.53 0.56
CA GLU A 434 -20.50 20.24 1.70
C GLU A 434 -21.56 20.69 2.72
N ALA A 435 -22.78 20.95 2.26
CA ALA A 435 -23.91 21.29 3.11
C ALA A 435 -24.33 20.09 3.97
N LYS A 436 -24.40 20.29 5.28
CA LYS A 436 -24.84 19.30 6.26
C LYS A 436 -26.26 19.58 6.71
N ILE A 437 -27.06 18.52 6.87
CA ILE A 437 -28.38 18.61 7.46
C ILE A 437 -28.23 18.32 8.95
N THR A 438 -28.62 19.28 9.80
CA THR A 438 -28.64 19.07 11.24
C THR A 438 -30.07 18.78 11.68
N VAL A 439 -30.31 17.57 12.19
CA VAL A 439 -31.56 17.21 12.84
C VAL A 439 -31.43 17.48 14.33
N THR A 440 -32.26 18.38 14.84
CA THR A 440 -32.43 18.63 16.28
C THR A 440 -33.82 18.15 16.70
N ASN A 441 -33.91 17.46 17.84
CA ASN A 441 -35.21 17.12 18.44
C ASN A 441 -35.97 18.35 18.93
#